data_AF-A0A328YCL5-F1
#
_entry.id   AF-A0A328YCL5-F1
#
_cell.length_a   1.000
_cell.length_b   1.000
_cell.length_c   1.000
_cell.angle_alpha   90.00
_cell.angle_beta   90.00
_cell.angle_gamma   90.00
#
_symmetry.space_group_name_H-M   'P 1'
#
loop_
_entity.id
_entity.type
_entity.pdbx_description
1 polymer ?
#
loop_
_entity_poly.entity_id
_entity_poly.type
_entity_poly.pdbx_seq_one_letter_code
_entity_poly.pdbx_strand_id
1 'polypeptide(L)' 'MAEAYRKRRYVNHFISKLTDCDGENSETIVWLDFALECKYISEEDFTILTSQGIEIGKLINYMINNPDKFGCKI' A
#
# COMPACT_ATOMS: atom_id res chain seq x y z
N MET A 1 -3.21 -1.26 -7.03
CA MET A 1 -4.56 -0.78 -6.59
C MET A 1 -5.62 -0.76 -7.70
N ALA A 2 -5.34 -0.21 -8.88
CA ALA A 2 -6.34 -0.13 -9.97
C ALA A 2 -6.93 -1.51 -10.37
N GLU A 3 -6.11 -2.56 -10.33
CA GLU A 3 -6.56 -3.93 -10.60
C GLU A 3 -7.60 -4.42 -9.59
N ALA A 4 -7.41 -4.12 -8.29
CA ALA A 4 -8.39 -4.45 -7.25
C ALA A 4 -9.75 -3.83 -7.60
N TYR A 5 -9.79 -2.53 -7.88
CA TYR A 5 -11.04 -1.85 -8.25
C TYR A 5 -11.69 -2.40 -9.53
N ARG A 6 -10.90 -2.80 -10.54
CA ARG A 6 -11.44 -3.45 -11.76
C ARG A 6 -12.07 -4.81 -11.47
N LYS A 7 -11.60 -5.52 -10.44
CA LYS A 7 -12.08 -6.85 -10.03
C LYS A 7 -12.95 -6.82 -8.77
N ARG A 8 -13.36 -5.65 -8.27
CA ARG A 8 -14.11 -5.46 -7.01
C ARG A 8 -15.45 -6.19 -6.89
N ARG A 9 -15.98 -6.76 -7.97
CA ARG A 9 -17.19 -7.60 -7.92
C ARG A 9 -16.95 -8.93 -7.20
N TYR A 10 -15.69 -9.36 -7.10
CA TYR A 10 -15.29 -10.61 -6.46
C TYR A 10 -14.43 -10.30 -5.24
N VAL A 11 -14.99 -10.48 -4.04
CA VAL A 11 -14.34 -10.08 -2.78
C VAL A 11 -12.95 -10.68 -2.60
N ASN A 12 -12.79 -11.97 -2.89
CA ASN A 12 -11.48 -12.63 -2.76
C ASN A 12 -10.43 -12.06 -3.72
N HIS A 13 -10.83 -11.68 -4.95
CA HIS A 13 -9.91 -11.03 -5.89
C HIS A 13 -9.61 -9.58 -5.49
N PHE A 14 -10.59 -8.86 -4.95
CA PHE A 14 -10.39 -7.51 -4.45
C PHE A 14 -9.37 -7.51 -3.31
N ILE A 15 -9.57 -8.37 -2.30
CA ILE A 15 -8.67 -8.53 -1.16
C ILE A 15 -7.29 -9.01 -1.61
N SER A 16 -7.20 -10.06 -2.44
CA SER A 16 -5.93 -10.56 -2.98
C SER A 16 -5.14 -9.46 -3.69
N LYS A 17 -5.81 -8.56 -4.40
CA LYS A 17 -5.12 -7.45 -5.07
C LYS A 17 -4.74 -6.31 -4.15
N LEU A 18 -5.43 -6.15 -3.02
CA LEU A 18 -5.01 -5.20 -1.99
C LEU A 18 -3.81 -5.73 -1.19
N THR A 19 -3.73 -7.03 -0.93
CA THR A 19 -2.55 -7.63 -0.29
C THR A 19 -1.31 -7.50 -1.18
N ASP A 20 -1.45 -7.67 -2.50
CA ASP A 20 -0.37 -7.37 -3.45
C ASP A 20 0.11 -5.91 -3.30
N CYS A 21 -0.82 -4.95 -3.18
CA CYS A 21 -0.48 -3.54 -3.00
C CYS A 21 0.23 -3.25 -1.67
N ASP A 22 -0.16 -3.93 -0.59
CA ASP A 22 0.47 -3.78 0.73
C ASP A 22 1.91 -4.31 0.72
N GLY A 23 2.13 -5.42 -0.01
CA GLY A 23 3.47 -5.95 -0.31
C GLY A 23 4.32 -4.95 -1.08
N GLU A 24 3.82 -4.42 -2.22
CA GLU A 24 4.52 -3.41 -3.02
C GLU A 24 4.86 -2.14 -2.21
N ASN A 25 3.96 -1.72 -1.31
CA ASN A 25 4.21 -0.59 -0.41
C ASN A 25 5.34 -0.89 0.59
N SER A 26 5.35 -2.09 1.16
CA SER A 26 6.41 -2.55 2.07
C SER A 26 7.77 -2.65 1.37
N GLU A 27 7.80 -3.18 0.14
CA GLU A 27 9.01 -3.21 -0.69
C GLU A 27 9.52 -1.80 -0.99
N THR A 28 8.62 -0.84 -1.25
CA THR A 28 9.00 0.57 -1.47
C THR A 28 9.67 1.17 -0.25
N ILE A 29 9.18 0.90 0.97
CA ILE A 29 9.81 1.36 2.22
C ILE A 29 11.23 0.80 2.35
N VAL A 30 11.42 -0.50 2.06
CA VAL A 30 12.76 -1.12 2.06
C VAL A 30 13.69 -0.42 1.06
N TRP A 31 13.20 -0.03 -0.12
CA TRP A 31 14.00 0.73 -1.08
C TRP A 31 14.37 2.14 -0.57
N LEU A 32 13.52 2.77 0.23
CA LEU A 32 13.85 4.04 0.89
C LEU A 32 14.98 3.88 1.91
N ASP A 33 15.00 2.76 2.66
CA ASP A 33 16.10 2.45 3.59
C ASP A 33 17.43 2.36 2.84
N PHE A 34 17.45 1.60 1.74
CA PHE A 34 18.64 1.51 0.88
C PHE A 34 19.03 2.87 0.29
N ALA A 35 18.07 3.67 -0.15
CA ALA A 35 18.34 4.99 -0.70
C ALA A 35 18.96 5.94 0.34
N LEU A 36 18.51 5.87 1.60
CA LEU A 36 19.07 6.64 2.70
C LEU A 36 20.50 6.18 3.03
N GLU A 37 20.72 4.87 3.19
CA GLU A 37 22.04 4.29 3.51
C GLU A 37 23.08 4.57 2.41
N CYS A 38 22.65 4.53 1.15
CA CYS A 38 23.48 4.90 0.00
C CYS A 38 23.59 6.42 -0.22
N LYS A 39 22.96 7.25 0.63
CA LYS A 39 22.98 8.72 0.57
C LYS A 39 22.43 9.30 -0.74
N TYR A 40 21.47 8.61 -1.35
CA TYR A 40 20.73 9.11 -2.52
C TYR A 40 19.62 10.08 -2.14
N ILE A 41 19.11 9.99 -0.90
CA ILE A 41 18.10 10.89 -0.33
C ILE A 41 18.55 11.41 1.03
N SER A 42 17.96 12.52 1.48
CA SER A 42 18.19 13.06 2.81
C SER A 42 17.37 12.33 3.88
N GLU A 43 17.73 12.51 5.16
CA GLU A 43 16.92 12.03 6.28
C GLU A 43 15.52 12.68 6.31
N GLU A 44 15.41 13.94 5.86
CA GLU A 44 14.14 14.65 5.74
C GLU A 44 13.25 14.00 4.68
N ASP A 45 13.78 13.76 3.47
CA ASP A 45 13.07 13.08 2.39
C ASP A 45 12.64 11.67 2.83
N PHE A 46 13.55 10.91 3.44
CA PHE A 46 13.24 9.58 3.97
C PHE A 46 12.09 9.62 4.96
N THR A 47 12.12 10.55 5.93
CA THR A 47 11.07 10.68 6.95
C THR A 47 9.71 10.99 6.31
N ILE A 48 9.68 11.93 5.36
CA ILE A 48 8.45 12.31 4.65
C ILE A 48 7.90 11.13 3.86
N LEU A 49 8.73 10.47 3.05
CA LEU A 49 8.33 9.38 2.16
C LEU A 49 7.88 8.14 2.95
N THR A 50 8.62 7.76 3.99
CA THR A 50 8.26 6.63 4.86
C THR A 50 6.97 6.91 5.62
N SER A 51 6.76 8.14 6.11
CA SER A 51 5.49 8.54 6.74
C SER A 51 4.32 8.42 5.77
N GLN A 52 4.49 8.77 4.49
CA GLN A 52 3.46 8.59 3.47
C GLN A 52 3.17 7.12 3.21
N GLY A 53 4.21 6.27 3.11
CA GLY A 53 4.07 4.83 2.96
C GLY A 53 3.29 4.18 4.12
N ILE A 54 3.50 4.64 5.35
CA ILE A 54 2.75 4.20 6.53
C ILE A 54 1.26 4.55 6.40
N GLU A 55 0.93 5.79 6.00
CA GLU A 55 -0.48 6.19 5.83
C GLU A 55 -1.16 5.42 4.70
N ILE A 56 -0.45 5.14 3.61
CA ILE A 56 -0.94 4.28 2.52
C ILE A 56 -1.23 2.86 3.03
N GLY A 57 -0.30 2.26 3.79
CA GLY A 57 -0.50 0.94 4.38
C GLY A 57 -1.71 0.87 5.31
N LYS A 58 -1.91 1.90 6.15
CA LYS A 58 -3.11 2.02 7.00
C LYS A 58 -4.40 2.01 6.18
N LEU A 59 -4.43 2.76 5.08
CA LEU A 59 -5.59 2.81 4.19
C LEU A 59 -5.84 1.46 3.50
N ILE A 60 -4.80 0.81 2.97
CA ILE A 60 -4.91 -0.50 2.32
C ILE A 60 -5.42 -1.54 3.31
N ASN A 61 -4.86 -1.59 4.53
CA ASN A 61 -5.32 -2.50 5.57
C ASN A 61 -6.78 -2.22 5.96
N TYR A 62 -7.18 -0.95 6.05
CA TYR A 62 -8.59 -0.61 6.30
C TYR A 62 -9.50 -1.10 5.17
N MET A 63 -9.08 -0.98 3.91
CA MET A 63 -9.82 -1.49 2.75
C MET A 63 -9.96 -3.02 2.76
N ILE A 64 -8.89 -3.74 3.12
CA ILE A 64 -8.91 -5.21 3.24
C ILE A 64 -9.94 -5.66 4.29
N ASN A 65 -9.98 -4.97 5.43
CA ASN A 65 -10.88 -5.30 6.53
C ASN A 65 -12.32 -4.77 6.35
N ASN A 66 -12.56 -3.87 5.40
CA ASN A 66 -13.87 -3.24 5.16
C ASN A 66 -14.20 -3.13 3.66
N PRO A 67 -14.16 -4.23 2.87
CA PRO A 67 -14.27 -4.16 1.42
C PRO A 67 -15.63 -3.62 0.92
N ASP A 68 -16.69 -3.80 1.70
CA ASP A 68 -18.03 -3.26 1.48
C ASP A 68 -18.06 -1.73 1.38
N LYS A 69 -17.25 -1.05 2.19
CA LYS A 69 -17.11 0.42 2.15
C LYS A 69 -16.47 0.93 0.85
N PHE A 70 -15.87 0.05 0.06
CA PHE A 70 -15.21 0.36 -1.20
C PHE A 70 -15.94 -0.23 -2.42
N GLY A 71 -17.22 -0.54 -2.26
CA GLY A 71 -18.10 -0.97 -3.35
C GLY A 71 -17.90 -2.42 -3.78
N CYS A 72 -17.24 -3.23 -2.95
CA CYS A 72 -17.21 -4.68 -3.08
C CYS A 72 -18.36 -5.27 -2.27
N LYS A 73 -19.39 -5.81 -2.93
CA LYS A 73 -20.49 -6.48 -2.21
C LYS A 73 -19.95 -7.78 -1.59
N ILE A 74 -20.16 -7.94 -0.28
CA ILE A 74 -19.84 -9.15 0.48
C ILE A 74 -21.00 -10.12 0.37
#